data_AF-A0A973ZK24-F1
#
_entry.id   AF-A0A973ZK24-F1
#
_cell.length_a   1.000
_cell.length_b   1.000
_cell.length_c   1.000
_cell.angle_alpha   90.00
_cell.angle_beta   90.00
_cell.angle_gamma   90.00
#
_symmetry.space_group_name_H-M   'P 1'
#
loop_
_entity.id
_entity.type
_entity.pdbx_description
1 polymer ?
#
loop_
_entity_poly.entity_id
_entity_poly.type
_entity_poly.pdbx_seq_one_letter_code
_entity_poly.pdbx_strand_id
1 'polypeptide(L)'
;LAAGGSVDLRRELGGYAYIGVQIAVAGAGALLLATGLRSATGVAGAPEALAALAWHVVDSVPGPDLPELAGWRAPVQVTGPVAGAVLAGTVAMLLICVVFPMTRAVRRWAAIAAGSPAADRPLAEIPAALLADVEFVRDFLIESVRPETQDTIRGLGESGEQTAAQAAFLEGMHQAEERLSAAERDRSKLRDLLGEESPVYWAADQAVSAAADAYRTVIQAQLAHHSRRWSPWPSREAGIDEAITAIGVYAAAVDRWQMGADVVTEIETRLHHLDTREHGIDAREQDALAREHGVRMREHGVDARERMLELREGAAHAREESVEAREQAAELREAGVAGREEEIDLRERTVEARESGTEQREQDADLRERSVTAREQALTDRELAAVTREQDVATKERATAVRVQEIDAREHWVQAREQNADIREQSVVTRERNALDRERAVDLREQDGQ
;
A
#
# COMPACT_ATOMS: atom_id res chain seq x y z
N LEU A 1 8.30 -32.57 51.35
CA LEU A 1 7.56 -31.48 52.04
C LEU A 1 7.73 -30.16 51.28
N ALA A 2 7.27 -30.10 50.02
CA ALA A 2 7.53 -28.99 49.10
C ALA A 2 6.26 -28.17 48.81
N ALA A 3 5.55 -27.73 49.86
CA ALA A 3 4.32 -26.93 49.73
C ALA A 3 4.21 -25.75 50.73
N GLY A 4 5.26 -25.44 51.50
CA GLY A 4 5.20 -24.41 52.55
C GLY A 4 5.50 -22.98 52.08
N GLY A 5 6.43 -22.79 51.12
CA GLY A 5 6.97 -21.45 50.81
C GLY A 5 6.09 -20.54 49.94
N SER A 6 5.12 -21.08 49.20
CA SER A 6 4.29 -20.26 48.29
C SER A 6 3.02 -19.69 48.94
N VAL A 7 2.68 -20.14 50.15
CA VAL A 7 1.50 -19.69 50.90
C VAL A 7 1.80 -18.44 51.71
N ASP A 8 3.02 -18.31 52.24
CA ASP A 8 3.43 -17.14 53.02
C ASP A 8 3.67 -15.90 52.14
N LEU A 9 4.28 -16.05 50.96
CA LEU A 9 4.47 -14.93 50.04
C LEU A 9 3.13 -14.38 49.50
N ARG A 10 2.13 -15.24 49.28
CA ARG A 10 0.76 -14.82 48.89
C ARG A 10 0.00 -14.17 50.04
N ARG A 11 0.22 -14.60 51.29
CA ARG A 11 -0.38 -13.95 52.47
C ARG A 11 0.23 -12.59 52.73
N GLU A 12 1.54 -12.43 52.55
CA GLU A 12 2.22 -11.15 52.70
C GLU A 12 1.83 -10.17 51.58
N LEU A 13 1.83 -10.61 50.31
CA LEU A 13 1.36 -9.80 49.18
C LEU A 13 -0.14 -9.46 49.31
N GLY A 14 -0.96 -10.38 49.83
CA GLY A 14 -2.37 -10.13 50.14
C GLY A 14 -2.57 -9.09 51.24
N GLY A 15 -1.69 -9.08 52.25
CA GLY A 15 -1.67 -8.06 53.30
C GLY A 15 -1.32 -6.66 52.76
N TYR A 16 -0.31 -6.57 51.90
CA TYR A 16 0.07 -5.30 51.26
C TYR A 16 -0.99 -4.80 50.26
N ALA A 17 -1.61 -5.69 49.49
CA ALA A 17 -2.71 -5.35 48.60
C ALA A 17 -3.94 -4.87 49.38
N TYR A 18 -4.28 -5.52 50.50
CA TYR A 18 -5.38 -5.10 51.37
C TYR A 18 -5.13 -3.72 52.01
N ILE A 19 -3.91 -3.45 52.47
CA ILE A 19 -3.52 -2.14 53.01
C ILE A 19 -3.55 -1.08 51.89
N GLY A 20 -3.08 -1.40 50.69
CA GLY A 20 -3.14 -0.50 49.53
C GLY A 20 -4.58 -0.14 49.13
N VAL A 21 -5.49 -1.11 49.13
CA VAL A 21 -6.92 -0.88 48.86
C VAL A 21 -7.56 -0.03 49.96
N GLN A 22 -7.25 -0.25 51.23
CA GLN A 22 -7.78 0.60 52.31
C GLN A 22 -7.28 2.04 52.23
N ILE A 23 -6.03 2.27 51.83
CA ILE A 23 -5.48 3.61 51.61
C ILE A 23 -6.17 4.28 50.41
N ALA A 24 -6.40 3.54 49.32
CA ALA A 24 -7.10 4.05 48.15
C ALA A 24 -8.57 4.42 48.45
N VAL A 25 -9.28 3.58 49.21
CA VAL A 25 -10.66 3.83 49.64
C VAL A 25 -10.75 5.01 50.61
N ALA A 26 -9.82 5.12 51.56
CA ALA A 26 -9.74 6.26 52.47
C ALA A 26 -9.40 7.56 51.72
N GLY A 27 -8.50 7.50 50.74
CA GLY A 27 -8.15 8.63 49.86
C GLY A 27 -9.32 9.07 48.99
N ALA A 28 -10.06 8.14 48.40
CA ALA A 28 -11.26 8.41 47.62
C ALA A 28 -12.38 9.00 48.49
N GLY A 29 -12.61 8.47 49.70
CA GLY A 29 -13.57 9.03 50.66
C GLY A 29 -13.22 10.44 51.12
N ALA A 30 -11.93 10.73 51.33
CA ALA A 30 -11.45 12.07 51.67
C ALA A 30 -11.63 13.07 50.51
N LEU A 31 -11.38 12.63 49.27
CA LEU A 31 -11.61 13.43 48.05
C LEU A 31 -13.10 13.71 47.83
N LEU A 32 -13.98 12.73 48.07
CA LEU A 32 -15.43 12.87 48.00
C LEU A 32 -15.96 13.82 49.10
N LEU A 33 -15.42 13.76 50.31
CA LEU A 33 -15.76 14.71 51.38
C LEU A 33 -15.26 16.13 51.08
N ALA A 34 -14.04 16.28 50.56
CA ALA A 34 -13.47 17.57 50.18
C ALA A 34 -14.23 18.22 49.00
N THR A 35 -14.72 17.42 48.05
CA THR A 35 -15.52 17.89 46.91
C THR A 35 -16.97 18.15 47.30
N GLY A 36 -17.53 17.35 48.21
CA GLY A 36 -18.81 17.63 48.87
C GLY A 36 -18.80 18.96 49.62
N LEU A 37 -17.72 19.30 50.32
CA LEU A 37 -17.56 20.63 50.94
C LEU A 37 -17.48 21.77 49.91
N ARG A 38 -16.93 21.51 48.71
CA ARG A 38 -16.87 22.50 47.61
C ARG A 38 -18.23 22.77 46.97
N SER A 39 -19.16 21.82 47.08
CA SER A 39 -20.56 21.98 46.64
C SER A 39 -21.39 22.92 47.54
N ALA A 40 -20.97 23.12 48.79
CA ALA A 40 -21.63 24.04 49.72
C ALA A 40 -21.25 25.52 49.48
N THR A 41 -20.23 25.81 48.66
CA THR A 41 -19.76 27.18 48.40
C THR A 41 -20.15 27.76 47.03
N GLY A 42 -21.10 27.13 46.33
CA GLY A 42 -21.91 27.81 45.31
C GLY A 42 -21.20 28.22 44.02
N VAL A 43 -20.62 27.27 43.28
CA VAL A 43 -20.23 27.46 41.87
C VAL A 43 -20.90 26.37 41.02
N ALA A 44 -21.88 26.77 40.20
CA ALA A 44 -22.68 25.88 39.38
C ALA A 44 -21.94 25.49 38.09
N GLY A 45 -21.93 24.19 37.74
CA GLY A 45 -21.63 23.73 36.37
C GLY A 45 -20.78 22.46 36.22
N ALA A 46 -20.06 22.00 37.25
CA ALA A 46 -19.24 20.78 37.18
C ALA A 46 -19.83 19.47 37.78
N PRO A 47 -21.02 19.39 38.42
CA PRO A 47 -21.31 18.26 39.31
C PRO A 47 -21.78 16.97 38.61
N GLU A 48 -22.42 17.04 37.44
CA GLU A 48 -23.05 15.85 36.84
C GLU A 48 -22.04 14.92 36.14
N ALA A 49 -21.08 15.47 35.40
CA ALA A 49 -20.06 14.69 34.72
C ALA A 49 -19.08 14.02 35.70
N LEU A 50 -18.78 14.67 36.83
CA LEU A 50 -17.87 14.12 37.84
C LEU A 50 -18.57 13.15 38.80
N ALA A 51 -19.86 13.35 39.09
CA ALA A 51 -20.66 12.34 39.79
C ALA A 51 -20.79 11.06 38.96
N ALA A 52 -21.02 11.18 37.65
CA ALA A 52 -21.05 10.04 36.73
C ALA A 52 -19.71 9.30 36.67
N LEU A 53 -18.59 10.04 36.70
CA LEU A 53 -17.25 9.44 36.69
C LEU A 53 -16.90 8.74 38.02
N ALA A 54 -17.39 9.27 39.15
CA ALA A 54 -17.23 8.64 40.46
C ALA A 54 -18.05 7.34 40.58
N TRP A 55 -19.29 7.32 40.05
CA TRP A 55 -20.10 6.11 40.01
C TRP A 55 -19.52 5.04 39.07
N HIS A 56 -18.94 5.44 37.94
CA HIS A 56 -18.21 4.51 37.07
C HIS A 56 -16.99 3.86 37.73
N VAL A 57 -16.31 4.56 38.64
CA VAL A 57 -15.17 4.00 39.41
C VAL A 57 -15.65 3.04 40.51
N VAL A 58 -16.81 3.31 41.12
CA VAL A 58 -17.42 2.42 42.10
C VAL A 58 -17.94 1.13 41.44
N ASP A 59 -18.56 1.23 40.27
CA ASP A 59 -19.08 0.08 39.50
C ASP A 59 -17.98 -0.78 38.86
N SER A 60 -16.76 -0.27 38.73
CA SER A 60 -15.63 -1.02 38.16
C SER A 60 -14.87 -1.87 39.19
N VAL A 61 -15.26 -1.82 40.47
CA VAL A 61 -14.75 -2.72 41.51
C VAL A 61 -15.68 -3.95 41.60
N PRO A 62 -15.21 -5.17 41.29
CA PRO A 62 -16.06 -6.35 41.33
C PRO A 62 -16.49 -6.68 42.77
N GLY A 63 -17.76 -6.43 43.07
CA GLY A 63 -18.39 -6.66 44.37
C GLY A 63 -19.91 -6.44 44.26
N PRO A 64 -20.70 -6.88 45.26
CA PRO A 64 -22.15 -6.70 45.22
C PRO A 64 -22.52 -5.21 45.25
N ASP A 65 -23.52 -4.81 44.47
CA ASP A 65 -24.02 -3.43 44.36
C ASP A 65 -24.38 -2.86 45.74
N LEU A 66 -23.41 -2.15 46.34
CA LEU A 66 -23.49 -1.54 47.67
C LEU A 66 -24.66 -0.55 47.84
N PRO A 67 -25.15 0.17 46.80
CA PRO A 67 -26.28 1.08 46.97
C PRO A 67 -27.62 0.38 47.25
N GLU A 68 -27.86 -0.83 46.72
CA GLU A 68 -29.09 -1.58 46.96
C GLU A 68 -29.11 -2.28 48.33
N LEU A 69 -27.94 -2.68 48.85
CA LEU A 69 -27.81 -3.37 50.14
C LEU A 69 -28.00 -2.45 51.36
N ALA A 70 -27.72 -1.15 51.22
CA ALA A 70 -27.72 -0.22 52.36
C ALA A 70 -28.99 0.65 52.48
N GLY A 71 -29.93 0.60 51.52
CA GLY A 71 -31.17 1.38 51.56
C GLY A 71 -30.95 2.89 51.78
N TRP A 72 -29.79 3.40 51.37
CA TRP A 72 -29.30 4.71 51.80
C TRP A 72 -29.93 5.81 50.94
N ARG A 73 -31.14 6.22 51.30
CA ARG A 73 -31.57 7.60 51.04
C ARG A 73 -30.90 8.45 52.12
N ALA A 74 -30.22 9.53 51.74
CA ALA A 74 -29.76 10.52 52.69
C ALA A 74 -30.89 11.51 52.98
N PRO A 75 -31.52 11.47 54.17
CA PRO A 75 -32.12 12.65 54.74
C PRO A 75 -31.31 13.03 55.98
N VAL A 76 -30.72 14.22 55.97
CA VAL A 76 -30.66 15.20 57.07
C VAL A 76 -29.54 16.16 56.70
N GLN A 77 -29.92 17.37 56.29
CA GLN A 77 -29.01 18.50 56.24
C GLN A 77 -28.70 18.91 57.68
N VAL A 78 -27.55 18.48 58.21
CA VAL A 78 -27.06 18.97 59.51
C VAL A 78 -26.38 20.33 59.27
N THR A 79 -27.12 21.41 59.45
CA THR A 79 -26.57 22.78 59.43
C THR A 79 -26.42 23.29 60.87
N GLY A 80 -25.23 23.78 61.21
CA GLY A 80 -24.92 24.37 62.51
C GLY A 80 -23.55 24.00 63.08
N PRO A 81 -23.11 24.63 64.20
CA PRO A 81 -21.79 24.45 64.81
C PRO A 81 -21.46 23.00 65.20
N VAL A 82 -22.48 22.14 65.34
CA VAL A 82 -22.34 20.70 65.58
C VAL A 82 -21.71 19.98 64.38
N ALA A 83 -21.95 20.44 63.15
CA ALA A 83 -21.34 19.87 61.95
C ALA A 83 -19.82 20.06 61.95
N GLY A 84 -19.34 21.20 62.45
CA GLY A 84 -17.90 21.49 62.59
C GLY A 84 -17.23 20.59 63.64
N ALA A 85 -17.92 20.28 64.74
CA ALA A 85 -17.40 19.39 65.77
C ALA A 85 -17.32 17.93 65.28
N VAL A 86 -18.29 17.47 64.50
CA VAL A 86 -18.28 16.13 63.88
C VAL A 86 -17.17 16.02 62.83
N LEU A 87 -16.91 17.08 62.06
CA LEU A 87 -15.80 17.13 61.10
C LEU A 87 -14.43 17.15 61.78
N ALA A 88 -14.27 17.94 62.84
CA ALA A 88 -13.03 17.96 63.62
C ALA A 88 -12.77 16.61 64.31
N GLY A 89 -13.83 15.97 64.83
CA GLY A 89 -13.76 14.66 65.45
C GLY A 89 -13.39 13.55 64.47
N THR A 90 -13.96 13.54 63.26
CA THR A 90 -13.64 12.54 62.23
C THR A 90 -12.23 12.72 61.69
N VAL A 91 -11.77 13.96 61.46
CA VAL A 91 -10.39 14.22 61.04
C VAL A 91 -9.39 13.81 62.13
N ALA A 92 -9.65 14.13 63.40
CA ALA A 92 -8.80 13.72 64.52
C ALA A 92 -8.76 12.19 64.67
N MET A 93 -9.89 11.51 64.53
CA MET A 93 -9.97 10.05 64.58
C MET A 93 -9.19 9.41 63.44
N LEU A 94 -9.24 9.97 62.23
CA LEU A 94 -8.53 9.47 61.06
C LEU A 94 -7.01 9.69 61.20
N LEU A 95 -6.60 10.83 61.75
CA LEU A 95 -5.19 11.09 62.11
C LEU A 95 -4.67 10.08 63.15
N ILE A 96 -5.46 9.78 64.18
CA ILE A 96 -5.06 8.81 65.21
C ILE A 96 -5.06 7.38 64.66
N CYS A 97 -6.06 6.98 63.87
CA CYS A 97 -6.18 5.60 63.38
C CYS A 97 -5.23 5.28 62.22
N VAL A 98 -4.78 6.26 61.45
CA VAL A 98 -3.89 6.02 60.29
C VAL A 98 -2.44 6.38 60.60
N VAL A 99 -2.19 7.54 61.22
CA VAL A 99 -0.82 8.04 61.41
C VAL A 99 -0.11 7.33 62.56
N PHE A 100 -0.82 6.99 63.64
CA PHE A 100 -0.24 6.32 64.80
C PHE A 100 0.27 4.89 64.52
N PRO A 101 -0.48 3.99 63.84
CA PRO A 101 0.06 2.67 63.49
C PRO A 101 1.14 2.75 62.42
N MET A 102 1.06 3.68 61.46
CA MET A 102 2.13 3.94 60.48
C MET A 102 3.42 4.37 61.16
N THR A 103 3.38 5.36 62.06
CA THR A 103 4.59 5.81 62.78
C THR A 103 5.14 4.74 63.73
N ARG A 104 4.29 3.89 64.33
CA ARG A 104 4.75 2.77 65.15
C ARG A 104 5.36 1.63 64.30
N ALA A 105 4.81 1.37 63.12
CA ALA A 105 5.35 0.41 62.16
C ALA A 105 6.68 0.89 61.58
N VAL A 106 6.78 2.17 61.18
CA VAL A 106 8.02 2.79 60.70
C VAL A 106 9.06 2.87 61.80
N ARG A 107 8.71 3.17 63.06
CA ARG A 107 9.67 3.12 64.18
C ARG A 107 10.13 1.70 64.50
N ARG A 108 9.25 0.69 64.42
CA ARG A 108 9.67 -0.72 64.58
C ARG A 108 10.53 -1.19 63.42
N TRP A 109 10.19 -0.84 62.20
CA TRP A 109 10.98 -1.16 61.02
C TRP A 109 12.33 -0.42 61.03
N ALA A 110 12.37 0.84 61.45
CA ALA A 110 13.60 1.59 61.66
C ALA A 110 14.42 1.08 62.84
N ALA A 111 13.81 0.56 63.91
CA ALA A 111 14.52 -0.08 65.02
C ALA A 111 15.08 -1.46 64.65
N ILE A 112 14.41 -2.18 63.72
CA ILE A 112 14.89 -3.44 63.15
C ILE A 112 15.98 -3.18 62.10
N ALA A 113 15.83 -2.14 61.29
CA ALA A 113 16.80 -1.73 60.26
C ALA A 113 18.03 -1.01 60.83
N ALA A 114 17.90 -0.32 61.97
CA ALA A 114 19.01 0.34 62.67
C ALA A 114 19.60 -0.48 63.83
N GLY A 115 19.17 -1.74 63.97
CA GLY A 115 19.58 -2.65 65.03
C GLY A 115 20.51 -3.76 64.57
N SER A 116 21.68 -3.44 64.01
CA SER A 116 22.87 -4.29 64.13
C SER A 116 24.15 -3.48 63.86
N PRO A 117 24.96 -3.16 64.89
CA PRO A 117 26.28 -2.59 64.71
C PRO A 117 27.30 -3.72 64.50
N ALA A 118 27.42 -4.19 63.25
CA ALA A 118 28.62 -4.78 62.65
C ALA A 118 28.28 -5.13 61.20
N ALA A 119 29.08 -4.67 60.24
CA ALA A 119 28.90 -4.84 58.81
C ALA A 119 28.49 -6.29 58.42
N ASP A 120 27.32 -6.45 57.80
CA ASP A 120 27.00 -7.71 57.11
C ASP A 120 27.91 -7.81 55.89
N ARG A 121 28.99 -8.59 56.04
CA ARG A 121 29.86 -9.02 54.94
C ARG A 121 28.99 -9.76 53.90
N PRO A 122 29.18 -9.54 52.59
CA PRO A 122 28.42 -10.25 51.57
C PRO A 122 28.60 -11.77 51.74
N LEU A 123 27.54 -12.54 51.52
CA LEU A 123 27.47 -13.98 51.85
C LEU A 123 28.60 -14.80 51.17
N ALA A 124 29.11 -14.34 50.03
CA ALA A 124 30.22 -14.94 49.31
C ALA A 124 31.59 -14.74 49.98
N GLU A 125 31.75 -13.70 50.80
CA GLU A 125 33.00 -13.40 51.52
C GLU A 125 33.08 -14.10 52.88
N ILE A 126 31.96 -14.61 53.40
CA ILE A 126 31.87 -15.22 54.74
C ILE A 126 32.90 -16.36 54.94
N PRO A 127 33.13 -17.28 53.98
CA PRO A 127 34.11 -18.34 54.19
C PRO A 127 35.55 -17.81 54.38
N ALA A 128 35.97 -16.87 53.52
CA ALA A 128 37.31 -16.27 53.56
C ALA A 128 37.48 -15.33 54.77
N ALA A 129 36.42 -14.62 55.12
CA ALA A 129 36.38 -13.72 56.27
C ALA A 129 36.48 -14.49 57.59
N LEU A 130 35.74 -15.60 57.73
CA LEU A 130 35.86 -16.50 58.88
C LEU A 130 37.26 -17.10 58.96
N LEU A 131 37.85 -17.49 57.82
CA LEU A 131 39.21 -18.01 57.76
C LEU A 131 40.20 -16.99 58.32
N ALA A 132 40.14 -15.75 57.87
CA ALA A 132 40.99 -14.68 58.38
C ALA A 132 40.81 -14.45 59.89
N ASP A 133 39.58 -14.56 60.40
CA ASP A 133 39.30 -14.38 61.83
C ASP A 133 39.86 -15.54 62.68
N VAL A 134 39.77 -16.81 62.24
CA VAL A 134 40.38 -17.95 62.96
C VAL A 134 41.90 -18.01 62.80
N GLU A 135 42.46 -17.58 61.66
CA GLU A 135 43.90 -17.47 61.46
C GLU A 135 44.54 -16.43 62.38
N PHE A 136 43.86 -15.30 62.60
CA PHE A 136 44.29 -14.32 63.57
C PHE A 136 44.36 -14.91 64.99
N VAL A 137 43.34 -15.69 65.38
CA VAL A 137 43.32 -16.37 66.69
C VAL A 137 44.44 -17.40 66.79
N ARG A 138 44.69 -18.19 65.75
CA ARG A 138 45.84 -19.12 65.67
C ARG A 138 47.16 -18.40 65.90
N ASP A 139 47.39 -17.29 65.20
CA ASP A 139 48.65 -16.56 65.26
C ASP A 139 48.87 -15.96 66.66
N PHE A 140 47.80 -15.44 67.27
CA PHE A 140 47.81 -15.02 68.67
C PHE A 140 48.13 -16.17 69.63
N LEU A 141 47.54 -17.36 69.44
CA LEU A 141 47.80 -18.53 70.28
C LEU A 141 49.26 -19.00 70.18
N ILE A 142 49.81 -19.04 68.97
CA ILE A 142 51.23 -19.39 68.74
C ILE A 142 52.14 -18.37 69.45
N GLU A 143 51.84 -17.08 69.32
CA GLU A 143 52.63 -16.02 69.97
C GLU A 143 52.55 -16.09 71.50
N SER A 144 51.37 -16.45 72.05
CA SER A 144 51.14 -16.55 73.49
C SER A 144 51.96 -17.63 74.19
N VAL A 145 52.39 -18.66 73.44
CA VAL A 145 53.18 -19.79 73.97
C VAL A 145 54.68 -19.56 73.80
N ARG A 146 55.12 -18.51 73.10
CA ARG A 146 56.56 -18.20 73.00
C ARG A 146 57.16 -17.86 74.38
N PRO A 147 58.40 -18.30 74.67
CA PRO A 147 59.03 -18.07 75.98
C PRO A 147 59.07 -16.60 76.40
N GLU A 148 59.37 -15.70 75.46
CA GLU A 148 59.46 -14.25 75.68
C GLU A 148 58.09 -13.65 76.09
N THR A 149 57.03 -14.10 75.43
CA THR A 149 55.66 -13.70 75.73
C THR A 149 55.21 -14.29 77.06
N GLN A 150 55.57 -15.56 77.36
CA GLN A 150 55.27 -16.19 78.64
C GLN A 150 55.86 -15.44 79.83
N ASP A 151 57.08 -14.92 79.70
CA ASP A 151 57.72 -14.13 80.76
C ASP A 151 57.02 -12.78 80.95
N THR A 152 56.61 -12.15 79.85
CA THR A 152 55.76 -10.94 79.86
C THR A 152 54.42 -11.19 80.57
N ILE A 153 53.81 -12.35 80.31
CA ILE A 153 52.55 -12.80 80.90
C ILE A 153 52.72 -13.10 82.40
N ARG A 154 53.82 -13.76 82.82
CA ARG A 154 54.08 -14.05 84.24
C ARG A 154 54.20 -12.78 85.10
N GLY A 155 54.68 -11.68 84.51
CA GLY A 155 54.75 -10.38 85.17
C GLY A 155 53.40 -9.65 85.28
N LEU A 156 52.32 -10.16 84.68
CA LEU A 156 50.97 -9.59 84.80
C LEU A 156 50.44 -9.86 86.23
N GLY A 157 50.50 -8.86 87.09
CA GLY A 157 50.00 -8.94 88.47
C GLY A 157 51.02 -8.56 89.55
N GLU A 158 52.28 -8.32 89.19
CA GLU A 158 53.21 -7.62 90.07
C GLU A 158 52.79 -6.13 90.11
N SER A 159 52.72 -5.52 91.31
CA SER A 159 52.12 -4.20 91.55
C SER A 159 52.98 -3.01 91.06
N GLY A 160 53.41 -3.05 89.80
CA GLY A 160 54.17 -2.02 89.09
C GLY A 160 53.45 -1.57 87.82
N GLU A 161 53.94 -0.47 87.23
CA GLU A 161 53.45 0.12 85.98
C GLU A 161 53.46 -0.92 84.85
N GLN A 162 52.32 -1.10 84.16
CA GLN A 162 52.20 -2.08 83.08
C GLN A 162 53.20 -1.77 81.97
N THR A 163 54.00 -2.76 81.58
CA THR A 163 54.94 -2.58 80.48
C THR A 163 54.19 -2.49 79.14
N ALA A 164 54.78 -1.82 78.14
CA ALA A 164 54.20 -1.75 76.81
C ALA A 164 53.93 -3.16 76.20
N ALA A 165 54.76 -4.15 76.55
CA ALA A 165 54.58 -5.54 76.15
C ALA A 165 53.36 -6.20 76.80
N GLN A 166 53.06 -5.87 78.06
CA GLN A 166 51.86 -6.34 78.77
C GLN A 166 50.58 -5.73 78.19
N ALA A 167 50.60 -4.42 77.87
CA ALA A 167 49.46 -3.75 77.24
C ALA A 167 49.20 -4.30 75.82
N ALA A 168 50.25 -4.53 75.02
CA ALA A 168 50.13 -5.12 73.68
C ALA A 168 49.58 -6.56 73.71
N PHE A 169 49.98 -7.36 74.71
CA PHE A 169 49.44 -8.70 74.90
C PHE A 169 47.95 -8.69 75.26
N LEU A 170 47.52 -7.81 76.18
CA LEU A 170 46.12 -7.67 76.57
C LEU A 170 45.23 -7.17 75.42
N GLU A 171 45.76 -6.26 74.61
CA GLU A 171 45.10 -5.80 73.39
C GLU A 171 44.96 -6.95 72.37
N GLY A 172 46.02 -7.73 72.14
CA GLY A 172 45.97 -8.92 71.29
C GLY A 172 44.97 -9.97 71.78
N MET A 173 44.86 -10.14 73.11
CA MET A 173 43.87 -11.03 73.73
C MET A 173 42.44 -10.57 73.47
N HIS A 174 42.16 -9.27 73.60
CA HIS A 174 40.85 -8.68 73.34
C HIS A 174 40.48 -8.82 71.85
N GLN A 175 41.42 -8.53 70.95
CA GLN A 175 41.22 -8.70 69.52
C GLN A 175 40.97 -10.17 69.16
N ALA A 176 41.68 -11.12 69.78
CA ALA A 176 41.43 -12.55 69.56
C ALA A 176 40.04 -12.97 70.04
N GLU A 177 39.55 -12.43 71.15
CA GLU A 177 38.18 -12.70 71.66
C GLU A 177 37.10 -12.14 70.71
N GLU A 178 37.29 -10.90 70.23
CA GLU A 178 36.38 -10.29 69.27
C GLU A 178 36.35 -11.08 67.94
N ARG A 179 37.51 -11.49 67.45
CA ARG A 179 37.66 -12.27 66.20
C ARG A 179 37.08 -13.66 66.33
N LEU A 180 37.27 -14.33 67.46
CA LEU A 180 36.65 -15.62 67.74
C LEU A 180 35.12 -15.49 67.81
N SER A 181 34.62 -14.44 68.45
CA SER A 181 33.18 -14.14 68.50
C SER A 181 32.59 -13.79 67.13
N ALA A 182 33.38 -13.16 66.25
CA ALA A 182 33.01 -12.94 64.85
C ALA A 182 32.96 -14.26 64.08
N ALA A 183 33.97 -15.12 64.22
CA ALA A 183 34.04 -16.43 63.59
C ALA A 183 32.89 -17.36 64.03
N GLU A 184 32.48 -17.34 65.31
CA GLU A 184 31.33 -18.11 65.79
C GLU A 184 29.98 -17.65 65.19
N ARG A 185 29.83 -16.34 64.96
CA ARG A 185 28.66 -15.78 64.27
C ARG A 185 28.66 -16.16 62.80
N ASP A 186 29.80 -15.99 62.13
CA ASP A 186 29.96 -16.31 60.71
C ASP A 186 29.83 -17.82 60.46
N ARG A 187 30.24 -18.68 61.41
CA ARG A 187 29.99 -20.13 61.39
C ARG A 187 28.50 -20.45 61.31
N SER A 188 27.68 -19.74 62.08
CA SER A 188 26.23 -19.94 62.07
C SER A 188 25.63 -19.54 60.73
N LYS A 189 26.12 -18.44 60.13
CA LYS A 189 25.73 -18.01 58.79
C LYS A 189 26.16 -19.02 57.72
N LEU A 190 27.36 -19.60 57.82
CA LEU A 190 27.82 -20.65 56.89
C LEU A 190 26.96 -21.91 56.95
N ARG A 191 26.48 -22.29 58.15
CA ARG A 191 25.53 -23.41 58.29
C ARG A 191 24.26 -23.15 57.49
N ASP A 192 23.72 -21.94 57.61
CA ASP A 192 22.47 -21.58 56.96
C ASP A 192 22.64 -21.47 55.43
N LEU A 193 23.84 -21.11 54.96
CA LEU A 193 24.15 -20.98 53.53
C LEU A 193 24.50 -22.30 52.84
N LEU A 194 25.34 -23.12 53.46
CA LEU A 194 25.94 -24.29 52.83
C LEU A 194 25.33 -25.61 53.34
N GLY A 195 24.56 -25.56 54.44
CA GLY A 195 24.02 -26.74 55.10
C GLY A 195 25.06 -27.49 55.94
N GLU A 196 24.57 -28.31 56.87
CA GLU A 196 25.41 -29.07 57.81
C GLU A 196 26.27 -30.14 57.12
N GLU A 197 25.85 -30.60 55.94
CA GLU A 197 26.54 -31.62 55.16
C GLU A 197 27.68 -31.05 54.28
N SER A 198 27.85 -29.73 54.23
CA SER A 198 28.88 -29.10 53.41
C SER A 198 30.28 -29.36 53.99
N PRO A 199 31.24 -29.86 53.18
CA PRO A 199 32.63 -30.02 53.62
C PRO A 199 33.28 -28.72 54.09
N VAL A 200 32.87 -27.58 53.53
CA VAL A 200 33.37 -26.24 53.90
C VAL A 200 32.82 -25.84 55.26
N TYR A 201 31.53 -26.09 55.51
CA TYR A 201 30.91 -25.82 56.81
C TYR A 201 31.49 -26.73 57.90
N TRP A 202 31.64 -28.02 57.62
CA TRP A 202 32.21 -28.98 58.58
C TRP A 202 33.64 -28.60 58.96
N ALA A 203 34.46 -28.19 57.98
CA ALA A 203 35.82 -27.72 58.26
C ALA A 203 35.83 -26.38 59.02
N ALA A 204 34.89 -25.46 58.74
CA ALA A 204 34.72 -24.22 59.50
C ALA A 204 34.36 -24.51 60.97
N ASP A 205 33.41 -25.41 61.20
CA ASP A 205 32.94 -25.77 62.54
C ASP A 205 34.08 -26.38 63.38
N GLN A 206 34.89 -27.25 62.78
CA GLN A 206 36.10 -27.78 63.42
C GLN A 206 37.15 -26.70 63.70
N ALA A 207 37.44 -25.83 62.73
CA ALA A 207 38.43 -24.76 62.89
C ALA A 207 38.03 -23.80 64.02
N VAL A 208 36.77 -23.36 64.06
CA VAL A 208 36.25 -22.47 65.11
C VAL A 208 36.22 -23.16 66.47
N SER A 209 35.76 -24.40 66.53
CA SER A 209 35.68 -25.14 67.80
C SER A 209 37.07 -25.43 68.37
N ALA A 210 38.02 -25.88 67.55
CA ALA A 210 39.40 -26.12 67.95
C ALA A 210 40.11 -24.82 68.37
N ALA A 211 39.91 -23.72 67.63
CA ALA A 211 40.45 -22.41 68.01
C ALA A 211 39.86 -21.91 69.35
N ALA A 212 38.55 -22.08 69.55
CA ALA A 212 37.89 -21.69 70.80
C ALA A 212 38.34 -22.53 71.99
N ASP A 213 38.52 -23.84 71.81
CA ASP A 213 39.00 -24.76 72.84
C ASP A 213 40.47 -24.50 73.20
N ALA A 214 41.32 -24.26 72.20
CA ALA A 214 42.72 -23.86 72.40
C ALA A 214 42.81 -22.51 73.13
N TYR A 215 42.03 -21.51 72.71
CA TYR A 215 41.97 -20.20 73.36
C TYR A 215 41.49 -20.30 74.81
N ARG A 216 40.39 -21.02 75.08
CA ARG A 216 39.90 -21.25 76.44
C ARG A 216 40.95 -21.95 77.31
N THR A 217 41.67 -22.92 76.75
CA THR A 217 42.73 -23.66 77.46
C THR A 217 43.90 -22.76 77.83
N VAL A 218 44.34 -21.87 76.93
CA VAL A 218 45.39 -20.88 77.17
C VAL A 218 44.91 -19.85 78.21
N ILE A 219 43.74 -19.24 78.04
CA ILE A 219 43.25 -18.22 78.98
C ILE A 219 42.97 -18.79 80.39
N GLN A 220 42.36 -19.98 80.50
CA GLN A 220 42.12 -20.61 81.81
C GLN A 220 43.43 -20.96 82.52
N ALA A 221 44.42 -21.42 81.76
CA ALA A 221 45.76 -21.65 82.26
C ALA A 221 46.45 -20.39 82.80
N GLN A 222 46.26 -19.25 82.12
CA GLN A 222 46.75 -17.94 82.54
C GLN A 222 46.05 -17.46 83.82
N LEU A 223 44.72 -17.58 83.91
CA LEU A 223 43.93 -17.15 85.08
C LEU A 223 44.13 -18.06 86.30
N ALA A 224 44.39 -19.35 86.09
CA ALA A 224 44.64 -20.32 87.14
C ALA A 224 45.99 -20.14 87.86
N HIS A 225 46.87 -19.25 87.39
CA HIS A 225 48.17 -18.97 88.01
C HIS A 225 48.05 -18.42 89.45
N HIS A 226 46.85 -18.02 89.87
CA HIS A 226 46.50 -17.66 91.25
C HIS A 226 46.13 -18.86 92.16
N SER A 227 45.94 -20.07 91.63
CA SER A 227 45.58 -21.26 92.40
C SER A 227 46.58 -22.40 92.15
N ARG A 228 47.08 -23.05 93.20
CA ARG A 228 48.13 -24.09 93.16
C ARG A 228 47.70 -25.43 92.53
N ARG A 229 46.96 -25.43 91.42
CA ARG A 229 46.59 -26.64 90.68
C ARG A 229 46.90 -26.44 89.21
N TRP A 230 48.13 -26.80 88.86
CA TRP A 230 48.70 -26.72 87.51
C TRP A 230 48.08 -27.80 86.62
N SER A 231 47.67 -27.45 85.40
CA SER A 231 47.53 -28.41 84.30
C SER A 231 48.90 -28.64 83.64
N PRO A 232 49.22 -29.85 83.14
CA PRO A 232 50.46 -30.08 82.42
C PRO A 232 50.51 -29.26 81.11
N TRP A 233 51.61 -28.52 80.90
CA TRP A 233 51.92 -27.81 79.63
C TRP A 233 51.72 -28.62 78.34
N PRO A 234 52.03 -29.93 78.26
CA PRO A 234 51.80 -30.71 77.03
C PRO A 234 50.33 -30.72 76.56
N SER A 235 49.35 -30.45 77.41
CA SER A 235 47.93 -30.36 77.01
C SER A 235 47.60 -29.04 76.27
N ARG A 236 48.45 -28.01 76.36
CA ARG A 236 48.23 -26.71 75.68
C ARG A 236 48.77 -26.72 74.26
N GLU A 237 49.99 -27.22 74.10
CA GLU A 237 50.64 -27.38 72.80
C GLU A 237 49.81 -28.30 71.90
N ALA A 238 49.30 -29.41 72.45
CA ALA A 238 48.41 -30.32 71.73
C ALA A 238 47.11 -29.63 71.23
N GLY A 239 46.50 -28.76 72.04
CA GLY A 239 45.29 -28.03 71.63
C GLY A 239 45.58 -26.97 70.56
N ILE A 240 46.75 -26.33 70.61
CA ILE A 240 47.18 -25.38 69.58
C ILE A 240 47.49 -26.11 68.26
N ASP A 241 48.16 -27.26 68.33
CA ASP A 241 48.44 -28.10 67.15
C ASP A 241 47.15 -28.60 66.48
N GLU A 242 46.14 -28.94 67.28
CA GLU A 242 44.79 -29.30 66.80
C GLU A 242 44.11 -28.11 66.12
N ALA A 243 44.16 -26.92 66.71
CA ALA A 243 43.61 -25.70 66.11
C ALA A 243 44.32 -25.34 64.79
N ILE A 244 45.66 -25.42 64.74
CA ILE A 244 46.44 -25.20 63.51
C ILE A 244 46.00 -26.16 62.41
N THR A 245 45.84 -27.44 62.75
CA THR A 245 45.45 -28.48 61.79
C THR A 245 44.03 -28.24 61.26
N ALA A 246 43.08 -27.97 62.16
CA ALA A 246 41.68 -27.72 61.79
C ALA A 246 41.53 -26.47 60.91
N ILE A 247 42.25 -25.39 61.22
CA ILE A 247 42.28 -24.16 60.42
C ILE A 247 42.91 -24.41 59.05
N GLY A 248 43.98 -25.21 58.96
CA GLY A 248 44.59 -25.58 57.68
C GLY A 248 43.65 -26.41 56.78
N VAL A 249 42.87 -27.32 57.38
CA VAL A 249 41.83 -28.09 56.66
C VAL A 249 40.74 -27.16 56.15
N TYR A 250 40.33 -26.18 56.96
CA TYR A 250 39.36 -25.18 56.55
C TYR A 250 39.86 -24.28 55.41
N ALA A 251 41.10 -23.80 55.48
CA ALA A 251 41.71 -23.02 54.40
C ALA A 251 41.65 -23.77 53.05
N ALA A 252 42.06 -25.05 53.04
CA ALA A 252 42.00 -25.88 51.84
C ALA A 252 40.57 -26.14 51.35
N ALA A 253 39.58 -26.13 52.23
CA ALA A 253 38.17 -26.27 51.86
C ALA A 253 37.63 -24.98 51.21
N VAL A 254 38.02 -23.80 51.72
CA VAL A 254 37.67 -22.49 51.15
C VAL A 254 38.28 -22.32 49.76
N ASP A 255 39.55 -22.66 49.57
CA ASP A 255 40.22 -22.57 48.26
C ASP A 255 39.51 -23.42 47.20
N ARG A 256 39.16 -24.67 47.54
CA ARG A 256 38.41 -25.56 46.63
C ARG A 256 37.02 -25.02 46.29
N TRP A 257 36.35 -24.40 47.27
CA TRP A 257 35.03 -23.81 47.06
C TRP A 257 35.09 -22.60 46.14
N GLN A 258 36.08 -21.72 46.31
CA GLN A 258 36.28 -20.55 45.44
C GLN A 258 36.57 -20.95 43.99
N MET A 259 37.43 -21.96 43.76
CA MET A 259 37.66 -22.49 42.41
C MET A 259 36.37 -23.01 41.76
N GLY A 260 35.49 -23.64 42.53
CA GLY A 260 34.18 -24.09 42.05
C GLY A 260 33.27 -22.93 41.65
N ALA A 261 33.25 -21.86 42.43
CA ALA A 261 32.46 -20.66 42.14
C ALA A 261 32.93 -19.97 40.85
N ASP A 262 34.24 -19.84 40.65
CA ASP A 262 34.82 -19.23 39.44
C ASP A 262 34.42 -20.01 38.18
N VAL A 263 34.48 -21.34 38.23
CA VAL A 263 34.07 -22.20 37.12
C VAL A 263 32.57 -22.04 36.79
N VAL A 264 31.71 -21.91 37.80
CA VAL A 264 30.28 -21.67 37.58
C VAL A 264 30.05 -20.33 36.88
N THR A 265 30.74 -19.26 37.30
CA THR A 265 30.63 -17.96 36.64
C THR A 265 31.15 -17.98 35.19
N GLU A 266 32.21 -18.74 34.91
CA GLU A 266 32.69 -18.96 33.54
C GLU A 266 31.66 -19.71 32.69
N ILE A 267 31.00 -20.72 33.26
CA ILE A 267 29.93 -21.44 32.57
C ILE A 267 28.75 -20.53 32.28
N GLU A 268 28.29 -19.72 33.24
CA GLU A 268 27.19 -18.78 33.05
C GLU A 268 27.48 -17.74 31.96
N THR A 269 28.69 -17.17 31.96
CA THR A 269 29.10 -16.21 30.92
C THR A 269 29.18 -16.88 29.55
N ARG A 270 29.67 -18.12 29.46
CA ARG A 270 29.68 -18.89 28.21
C ARG A 270 28.27 -19.24 27.74
N LEU A 271 27.37 -19.61 28.63
CA LEU A 271 25.96 -19.87 28.31
C LEU A 271 25.29 -18.60 27.77
N HIS A 272 25.51 -17.46 28.42
CA HIS A 272 25.01 -16.18 27.93
C HIS A 272 25.57 -15.82 26.54
N HIS A 273 26.86 -16.10 26.32
CA HIS A 273 27.46 -15.91 24.99
C HIS A 273 26.87 -16.85 23.93
N LEU A 274 26.54 -18.09 24.28
CA LEU A 274 25.88 -19.01 23.36
C LEU A 274 24.45 -18.56 23.04
N ASP A 275 23.69 -18.14 24.04
CA ASP A 275 22.33 -17.61 23.87
C ASP A 275 22.31 -16.38 22.94
N THR A 276 23.22 -15.42 23.15
CA THR A 276 23.34 -14.26 22.26
C THR A 276 23.74 -14.64 20.83
N ARG A 277 24.55 -15.69 20.65
CA ARG A 277 24.90 -16.22 19.32
C ARG A 277 23.72 -16.90 18.64
N GLU A 278 22.93 -17.66 19.38
CA GLU A 278 21.72 -18.32 18.89
C GLU A 278 20.71 -17.28 18.38
N HIS A 279 20.40 -16.27 19.20
CA HIS A 279 19.57 -15.14 18.77
C HIS A 279 20.12 -14.43 17.51
N GLY A 280 21.45 -14.32 17.41
CA GLY A 280 22.10 -13.75 16.23
C GLY A 280 22.01 -14.64 14.97
N ILE A 281 21.90 -15.95 15.13
CA ILE A 281 21.68 -16.90 14.03
C ILE A 281 20.22 -16.82 13.59
N ASP A 282 19.27 -16.85 14.51
CA ASP A 282 17.84 -16.75 14.23
C ASP A 282 17.49 -15.46 13.46
N ALA A 283 18.08 -14.33 13.88
CA ALA A 283 17.91 -13.06 13.18
C ALA A 283 18.43 -13.10 11.73
N ARG A 284 19.54 -13.80 11.47
CA ARG A 284 20.08 -13.97 10.11
C ARG A 284 19.22 -14.92 9.28
N GLU A 285 18.66 -15.96 9.88
CA GLU A 285 17.75 -16.87 9.19
C GLU A 285 16.46 -16.15 8.76
N GLN A 286 15.88 -15.33 9.65
CA GLN A 286 14.72 -14.50 9.32
C GLN A 286 15.02 -13.51 8.19
N ASP A 287 16.18 -12.85 8.22
CA ASP A 287 16.62 -11.94 7.15
C ASP A 287 16.86 -12.68 5.81
N ALA A 288 17.40 -13.90 5.85
CA ALA A 288 17.55 -14.75 4.67
C ALA A 288 16.19 -15.14 4.06
N LEU A 289 15.22 -15.56 4.88
CA LEU A 289 13.86 -15.88 4.45
C LEU A 289 13.15 -14.64 3.85
N ALA A 290 13.32 -13.47 4.46
CA ALA A 290 12.78 -12.21 3.93
C ALA A 290 13.38 -11.87 2.56
N ARG A 291 14.69 -12.08 2.38
CA ARG A 291 15.35 -11.89 1.07
C ARG A 291 14.84 -12.87 0.03
N GLU A 292 14.69 -14.15 0.37
CA GLU A 292 14.15 -15.17 -0.54
C GLU A 292 12.74 -14.80 -0.99
N HIS A 293 11.88 -14.39 -0.06
CA HIS A 293 10.54 -13.92 -0.38
C HIS A 293 10.58 -12.70 -1.32
N GLY A 294 11.48 -11.75 -1.06
CA GLY A 294 11.70 -10.59 -1.93
C GLY A 294 12.17 -10.96 -3.33
N VAL A 295 13.01 -11.99 -3.49
CA VAL A 295 13.41 -12.52 -4.81
C VAL A 295 12.22 -13.12 -5.53
N ARG A 296 11.44 -13.99 -4.87
CA ARG A 296 10.26 -14.64 -5.45
C ARG A 296 9.21 -13.63 -5.94
N MET A 297 9.01 -12.54 -5.19
CA MET A 297 8.11 -11.46 -5.61
C MET A 297 8.62 -10.70 -6.84
N ARG A 298 9.93 -10.54 -7.00
CA ARG A 298 10.52 -9.94 -8.21
C ARG A 298 10.36 -10.87 -9.41
N GLU A 299 10.57 -12.17 -9.24
CA GLU A 299 10.36 -13.17 -10.30
C GLU A 299 8.91 -13.14 -10.80
N HIS A 300 7.92 -13.19 -9.90
CA HIS A 300 6.51 -13.02 -10.29
C HIS A 300 6.23 -11.69 -11.01
N GLY A 301 6.91 -10.61 -10.60
CA GLY A 301 6.83 -9.32 -11.27
C GLY A 301 7.44 -9.31 -12.68
N VAL A 302 8.47 -10.11 -12.93
CA VAL A 302 9.07 -10.31 -14.26
C VAL A 302 8.13 -11.15 -15.13
N ASP A 303 7.63 -12.28 -14.64
CA ASP A 303 6.69 -13.16 -15.36
C ASP A 303 5.41 -12.42 -15.78
N ALA A 304 4.94 -11.50 -14.93
CA ALA A 304 3.77 -10.66 -15.26
C ALA A 304 4.07 -9.66 -16.38
N ARG A 305 5.28 -9.11 -16.43
CA ARG A 305 5.70 -8.19 -17.51
C ARG A 305 5.91 -8.93 -18.82
N GLU A 306 6.50 -10.13 -18.78
CA GLU A 306 6.69 -10.97 -19.95
C GLU A 306 5.36 -11.31 -20.61
N ARG A 307 4.38 -11.80 -19.84
CA ARG A 307 3.01 -12.05 -20.35
C ARG A 307 2.34 -10.80 -20.93
N MET A 308 2.57 -9.62 -20.35
CA MET A 308 2.05 -8.37 -20.89
C MET A 308 2.71 -7.99 -22.22
N LEU A 309 4.02 -8.28 -22.39
CA LEU A 309 4.73 -8.06 -23.64
C LEU A 309 4.22 -9.02 -24.73
N GLU A 310 4.06 -10.31 -24.43
CA GLU A 310 3.48 -11.29 -25.36
C GLU A 310 2.09 -10.85 -25.86
N LEU A 311 1.23 -10.37 -24.96
CA LEU A 311 -0.09 -9.84 -25.34
C LEU A 311 0.01 -8.59 -26.23
N ARG A 312 0.98 -7.70 -25.98
CA ARG A 312 1.21 -6.52 -26.81
C ARG A 312 1.73 -6.88 -28.19
N GLU A 313 2.63 -7.86 -28.28
CA GLU A 313 3.13 -8.38 -29.55
C GLU A 313 2.02 -9.03 -30.36
N GLY A 314 1.20 -9.89 -29.74
CA GLY A 314 0.02 -10.45 -30.40
C GLY A 314 -0.97 -9.39 -30.90
N ALA A 315 -1.20 -8.34 -30.11
CA ALA A 315 -2.04 -7.22 -30.54
C ALA A 315 -1.41 -6.35 -31.63
N ALA A 316 -0.08 -6.25 -31.69
CA ALA A 316 0.62 -5.57 -32.78
C ALA A 316 0.50 -6.37 -34.08
N HIS A 317 0.73 -7.68 -34.02
CA HIS A 317 0.61 -8.57 -35.17
C HIS A 317 -0.81 -8.56 -35.76
N ALA A 318 -1.85 -8.63 -34.92
CA ALA A 318 -3.24 -8.53 -35.37
C ALA A 318 -3.57 -7.17 -36.04
N ARG A 319 -2.89 -6.08 -35.64
CA ARG A 319 -3.03 -4.78 -36.31
C ARG A 319 -2.34 -4.78 -37.66
N GLU A 320 -1.16 -5.39 -37.78
CA GLU A 320 -0.45 -5.53 -39.05
C GLU A 320 -1.30 -6.32 -40.06
N GLU A 321 -1.83 -7.49 -39.68
CA GLU A 321 -2.73 -8.27 -40.54
C GLU A 321 -3.98 -7.46 -40.96
N SER A 322 -4.54 -6.67 -40.04
CA SER A 322 -5.67 -5.80 -40.36
C SER A 322 -5.31 -4.66 -41.31
N VAL A 323 -4.07 -4.17 -41.31
CA VAL A 323 -3.59 -3.14 -42.25
C VAL A 323 -3.37 -3.77 -43.61
N GLU A 324 -2.69 -4.91 -43.69
CA GLU A 324 -2.48 -5.65 -44.95
C GLU A 324 -3.81 -5.99 -45.64
N ALA A 325 -4.81 -6.45 -44.89
CA ALA A 325 -6.14 -6.72 -45.43
C ALA A 325 -6.84 -5.45 -45.98
N ARG A 326 -6.62 -4.29 -45.35
CA ARG A 326 -7.15 -3.00 -45.84
C ARG A 326 -6.44 -2.54 -47.10
N GLU A 327 -5.12 -2.73 -47.19
CA GLU A 327 -4.32 -2.41 -48.38
C GLU A 327 -4.77 -3.26 -49.57
N GLN A 328 -4.90 -4.58 -49.41
CA GLN A 328 -5.43 -5.46 -50.46
C GLN A 328 -6.84 -5.05 -50.90
N ALA A 329 -7.70 -4.68 -49.95
CA ALA A 329 -9.04 -4.19 -50.29
C ALA A 329 -9.03 -2.82 -51.00
N ALA A 330 -8.02 -1.98 -50.75
CA ALA A 330 -7.85 -0.71 -51.46
C ALA A 330 -7.38 -0.96 -52.90
N GLU A 331 -6.38 -1.82 -53.09
CA GLU A 331 -5.88 -2.22 -54.42
C GLU A 331 -7.00 -2.78 -55.31
N LEU A 332 -7.84 -3.66 -54.76
CA LEU A 332 -9.00 -4.20 -55.50
C LEU A 332 -10.02 -3.12 -55.89
N ARG A 333 -10.22 -2.11 -55.04
CA ARG A 333 -11.11 -0.99 -55.36
C ARG A 333 -10.51 -0.11 -56.45
N GLU A 334 -9.21 0.17 -56.39
CA GLU A 334 -8.50 0.93 -57.42
C GLU A 334 -8.57 0.21 -58.77
N ALA A 335 -8.31 -1.10 -58.82
CA ALA A 335 -8.47 -1.91 -60.03
C ALA A 335 -9.92 -1.85 -60.57
N GLY A 336 -10.92 -1.89 -59.69
CA GLY A 336 -12.34 -1.74 -60.07
C GLY A 336 -12.73 -0.33 -60.52
N VAL A 337 -12.02 0.72 -60.10
CA VAL A 337 -12.18 2.08 -60.63
C VAL A 337 -11.56 2.16 -62.02
N ALA A 338 -10.31 1.71 -62.18
CA ALA A 338 -9.62 1.70 -63.47
C ALA A 338 -10.41 0.96 -64.55
N GLY A 339 -10.97 -0.22 -64.23
CA GLY A 339 -11.81 -0.96 -65.18
C GLY A 339 -13.10 -0.24 -65.58
N ARG A 340 -13.68 0.58 -64.69
CA ARG A 340 -14.85 1.42 -65.02
C ARG A 340 -14.47 2.61 -65.88
N GLU A 341 -13.31 3.20 -65.66
CA GLU A 341 -12.77 4.27 -66.51
C GLU A 341 -12.55 3.76 -67.93
N GLU A 342 -11.93 2.58 -68.10
CA GLU A 342 -11.78 1.95 -69.42
C GLU A 342 -13.13 1.67 -70.12
N GLU A 343 -14.15 1.24 -69.37
CA GLU A 343 -15.49 1.03 -69.93
C GLU A 343 -16.14 2.34 -70.39
N ILE A 344 -15.97 3.42 -69.63
CA ILE A 344 -16.46 4.76 -69.98
C ILE A 344 -15.77 5.24 -71.25
N ASP A 345 -14.44 5.15 -71.33
CA ASP A 345 -13.67 5.52 -72.52
C ASP A 345 -14.15 4.78 -73.78
N LEU A 346 -14.42 3.48 -73.66
CA LEU A 346 -14.96 2.68 -74.77
C LEU A 346 -16.35 3.12 -75.19
N ARG A 347 -17.22 3.47 -74.23
CA ARG A 347 -18.56 4.00 -74.50
C ARG A 347 -18.49 5.36 -75.18
N GLU A 348 -17.61 6.26 -74.73
CA GLU A 348 -17.40 7.56 -75.35
C GLU A 348 -16.96 7.43 -76.81
N ARG A 349 -15.94 6.60 -77.10
CA ARG A 349 -15.52 6.32 -78.50
C ARG A 349 -16.66 5.75 -79.35
N THR A 350 -17.52 4.92 -78.76
CA THR A 350 -18.68 4.36 -79.46
C THR A 350 -19.73 5.43 -79.78
N VAL A 351 -19.95 6.39 -78.86
CA VAL A 351 -20.84 7.54 -79.08
C VAL A 351 -20.29 8.44 -80.17
N GLU A 352 -19.01 8.80 -80.09
CA GLU A 352 -18.33 9.63 -81.10
C GLU A 352 -18.42 9.01 -82.52
N ALA A 353 -18.20 7.69 -82.63
CA ALA A 353 -18.35 6.98 -83.90
C ALA A 353 -19.80 7.01 -84.43
N ARG A 354 -20.80 6.97 -83.55
CA ARG A 354 -22.21 7.10 -83.95
C ARG A 354 -22.55 8.52 -84.40
N GLU A 355 -22.05 9.54 -83.69
CA GLU A 355 -22.24 10.95 -84.03
C GLU A 355 -21.65 11.27 -85.40
N SER A 356 -20.40 10.85 -85.66
CA SER A 356 -19.78 10.98 -86.97
C SER A 356 -20.59 10.26 -88.07
N GLY A 357 -21.10 9.06 -87.77
CA GLY A 357 -21.98 8.32 -88.68
C GLY A 357 -23.32 9.02 -88.95
N THR A 358 -23.88 9.76 -87.98
CA THR A 358 -25.09 10.56 -88.17
C THR A 358 -24.82 11.82 -88.99
N GLU A 359 -23.73 12.54 -88.71
CA GLU A 359 -23.33 13.72 -89.50
C GLU A 359 -23.15 13.37 -90.98
N GLN A 360 -22.54 12.21 -91.27
CA GLN A 360 -22.35 11.79 -92.66
C GLN A 360 -23.67 11.45 -93.35
N ARG A 361 -24.64 10.88 -92.64
CA ARG A 361 -25.99 10.64 -93.19
C ARG A 361 -26.74 11.94 -93.44
N GLU A 362 -26.58 12.94 -92.58
CA GLU A 362 -27.16 14.28 -92.79
C GLU A 362 -26.56 14.93 -94.04
N GLN A 363 -25.24 14.90 -94.20
CA GLN A 363 -24.57 15.40 -95.42
C GLN A 363 -25.07 14.69 -96.69
N ASP A 364 -25.22 13.37 -96.65
CA ASP A 364 -25.76 12.59 -97.76
C ASP A 364 -27.23 12.96 -98.06
N ALA A 365 -28.04 13.23 -97.03
CA ALA A 365 -29.42 13.67 -97.18
C ALA A 365 -29.51 15.06 -97.83
N ASP A 366 -28.69 16.02 -97.37
CA ASP A 366 -28.58 17.36 -97.95
C ASP A 366 -28.19 17.31 -99.43
N LEU A 367 -27.23 16.44 -99.80
CA LEU A 367 -26.83 16.27 -101.19
C LEU A 367 -27.96 15.69 -102.06
N ARG A 368 -28.72 14.74 -101.51
CA ARG A 368 -29.90 14.19 -102.19
C ARG A 368 -30.98 15.25 -102.38
N GLU A 369 -31.26 16.06 -101.36
CA GLU A 369 -32.23 17.16 -101.44
C GLU A 369 -31.83 18.16 -102.53
N ARG A 370 -30.57 18.63 -102.53
CA ARG A 370 -30.04 19.52 -103.59
C ARG A 370 -30.19 18.90 -104.98
N SER A 371 -29.94 17.59 -105.12
CA SER A 371 -30.12 16.88 -106.39
C SER A 371 -31.60 16.83 -106.83
N VAL A 372 -32.53 16.62 -105.89
CA VAL A 372 -33.97 16.65 -106.17
C VAL A 372 -34.40 18.05 -106.61
N THR A 373 -34.01 19.08 -105.87
CA THR A 373 -34.33 20.48 -106.23
C THR A 373 -33.81 20.85 -107.61
N ALA A 374 -32.57 20.44 -107.96
CA ALA A 374 -32.03 20.66 -109.30
C ALA A 374 -32.83 19.94 -110.40
N ARG A 375 -33.34 18.73 -110.12
CA ARG A 375 -34.22 18.00 -111.05
C ARG A 375 -35.57 18.69 -111.20
N GLU A 376 -36.16 19.19 -110.11
CA GLU A 376 -37.42 19.94 -110.13
C GLU A 376 -37.30 21.23 -110.95
N GLN A 377 -36.20 21.97 -110.77
CA GLN A 377 -35.89 23.15 -111.59
C GLN A 377 -35.78 22.79 -113.07
N ALA A 378 -35.02 21.74 -113.41
CA ALA A 378 -34.88 21.30 -114.79
C ALA A 378 -36.21 20.81 -115.42
N LEU A 379 -37.11 20.23 -114.62
CA LEU A 379 -38.46 19.88 -115.06
C LEU A 379 -39.30 21.15 -115.32
N THR A 380 -39.26 22.12 -114.41
CA THR A 380 -39.95 23.40 -114.55
C THR A 380 -39.50 24.13 -115.83
N ASP A 381 -38.19 24.16 -116.11
CA ASP A 381 -37.65 24.75 -117.35
C ASP A 381 -38.14 24.02 -118.61
N ARG A 382 -38.24 22.69 -118.56
CA ARG A 382 -38.78 21.88 -119.67
C ARG A 382 -40.26 22.15 -119.89
N GLU A 383 -41.05 22.28 -118.83
CA GLU A 383 -42.46 22.64 -118.90
C GLU A 383 -42.64 24.03 -119.52
N LEU A 384 -41.88 25.03 -119.08
CA LEU A 384 -41.91 26.37 -119.66
C LEU A 384 -41.51 26.37 -121.16
N ALA A 385 -40.49 25.59 -121.52
CA ALA A 385 -40.10 25.42 -122.91
C ALA A 385 -41.19 24.72 -123.74
N ALA A 386 -41.91 23.76 -123.17
CA ALA A 386 -43.05 23.11 -123.83
C ALA A 386 -44.20 24.10 -124.06
N VAL A 387 -44.57 24.89 -123.04
CA VAL A 387 -45.60 25.96 -123.16
C VAL A 387 -45.22 26.97 -124.24
N THR A 388 -43.96 27.40 -124.29
CA THR A 388 -43.48 28.31 -125.35
C THR A 388 -43.65 27.69 -126.74
N ARG A 389 -43.30 26.41 -126.91
CA ARG A 389 -43.50 25.70 -128.18
C ARG A 389 -44.98 25.57 -128.55
N GLU A 390 -45.86 25.31 -127.59
CA GLU A 390 -47.30 25.27 -127.84
C GLU A 390 -47.82 26.64 -128.31
N GLN A 391 -47.36 27.74 -127.72
CA GLN A 391 -47.69 29.09 -128.18
C GLN A 391 -47.19 29.36 -129.60
N ASP A 392 -45.96 28.95 -129.93
CA ASP A 392 -45.41 29.04 -131.29
C ASP A 392 -46.20 28.22 -132.31
N VAL A 393 -46.66 27.01 -131.93
CA VAL A 393 -47.55 26.21 -132.78
C VAL A 393 -48.89 26.92 -132.97
N ALA A 394 -49.51 27.40 -131.90
CA ALA A 394 -50.78 28.12 -131.98
C ALA A 394 -50.71 29.40 -132.83
N THR A 395 -49.58 30.12 -132.81
CA THR A 395 -49.39 31.29 -133.70
C THR A 395 -49.24 30.87 -135.16
N LYS A 396 -48.49 29.80 -135.44
CA LYS A 396 -48.40 29.23 -136.80
C LYS A 396 -49.75 28.76 -137.31
N GLU A 397 -50.54 28.07 -136.48
CA GLU A 397 -51.90 27.63 -136.82
C GLU A 397 -52.82 28.82 -137.18
N ARG A 398 -52.79 29.90 -136.38
CA ARG A 398 -53.52 31.13 -136.71
C ARG A 398 -53.06 31.73 -138.05
N ALA A 399 -51.75 31.80 -138.28
CA ALA A 399 -51.20 32.30 -139.53
C ALA A 399 -51.62 31.44 -140.74
N THR A 400 -51.67 30.11 -140.58
CA THR A 400 -52.19 29.21 -141.62
C THR A 400 -53.69 29.41 -141.84
N ALA A 401 -54.48 29.61 -140.79
CA ALA A 401 -55.91 29.87 -140.92
C ALA A 401 -56.19 31.17 -141.69
N VAL A 402 -55.43 32.24 -141.44
CA VAL A 402 -55.50 33.48 -142.22
C VAL A 402 -55.18 33.24 -143.70
N ARG A 403 -54.11 32.48 -143.99
CA ARG A 403 -53.77 32.14 -145.38
C ARG A 403 -54.87 31.34 -146.07
N VAL A 404 -55.52 30.42 -145.37
CA VAL A 404 -56.68 29.69 -145.92
C VAL A 404 -57.81 30.65 -146.24
N GLN A 405 -58.16 31.58 -145.35
CA GLN A 405 -59.17 32.61 -145.62
C GLN A 405 -58.82 33.51 -146.82
N GLU A 406 -57.54 33.88 -146.97
CA GLU A 406 -57.06 34.64 -148.13
C GLU A 406 -57.21 33.83 -149.43
N ILE A 407 -56.94 32.52 -149.40
CA ILE A 407 -57.16 31.61 -150.53
C ILE A 407 -58.66 31.54 -150.85
N ASP A 408 -59.53 31.31 -149.88
CA ASP A 408 -60.99 31.25 -150.07
C ASP A 408 -61.52 32.57 -150.68
N ALA A 409 -61.06 33.72 -150.17
CA ALA A 409 -61.42 35.02 -150.72
C ALA A 409 -60.95 35.19 -152.18
N ARG A 410 -59.76 34.68 -152.49
CA ARG A 410 -59.22 34.67 -153.86
C ARG A 410 -60.02 33.75 -154.78
N GLU A 411 -60.44 32.58 -154.31
CA GLU A 411 -61.32 31.67 -155.03
C GLU A 411 -62.67 32.33 -155.35
N HIS A 412 -63.30 32.98 -154.36
CA HIS A 412 -64.53 33.76 -154.58
C HIS A 412 -64.36 34.90 -155.60
N TRP A 413 -63.23 35.60 -155.56
CA TRP A 413 -62.92 36.64 -156.55
C TRP A 413 -62.75 36.06 -157.96
N VAL A 414 -62.10 34.90 -158.09
CA VAL A 414 -61.98 34.18 -159.38
C VAL A 414 -63.35 33.76 -159.88
N GLN A 415 -64.20 33.16 -159.05
CA GLN A 415 -65.58 32.80 -159.41
C GLN A 415 -66.39 34.01 -159.88
N ALA A 416 -66.31 35.14 -159.19
CA ALA A 416 -66.99 36.38 -159.60
C ALA A 416 -66.49 36.89 -160.96
N ARG A 417 -65.20 36.71 -161.25
CA ARG A 417 -64.60 37.06 -162.54
C ARG A 417 -65.06 36.11 -163.65
N GLU A 418 -65.17 34.82 -163.38
CA GLU A 418 -65.74 33.82 -164.29
C GLU A 418 -67.20 34.17 -164.63
N GLN A 419 -68.05 34.42 -163.63
CA GLN A 419 -69.43 34.87 -163.86
C GLN A 419 -69.50 36.15 -164.72
N ASN A 420 -68.61 37.11 -164.48
CA ASN A 420 -68.52 38.31 -165.33
C ASN A 420 -68.10 38.00 -166.77
N ALA A 421 -67.21 37.02 -166.96
CA ALA A 421 -66.82 36.54 -168.27
C ALA A 421 -68.01 35.86 -168.99
N ASP A 422 -68.77 35.03 -168.28
CA ASP A 422 -70.00 34.39 -168.81
C ASP A 422 -71.03 35.43 -169.23
N ILE A 423 -71.26 36.48 -168.42
CA ILE A 423 -72.16 37.59 -168.78
C ILE A 423 -71.67 38.30 -170.05
N ARG A 424 -70.36 38.53 -170.17
CA ARG A 424 -69.77 39.13 -171.37
C ARG A 424 -69.96 38.21 -172.58
N GLU A 425 -69.76 36.91 -172.42
CA GLU A 425 -69.98 35.93 -173.48
C GLU A 425 -71.45 35.92 -173.93
N GLN A 426 -72.41 35.90 -173.00
CA GLN A 426 -73.84 36.04 -173.31
C GLN A 426 -74.16 37.37 -174.03
N SER A 427 -73.52 38.46 -173.62
CA SER A 427 -73.65 39.77 -174.28
C SER A 427 -73.14 39.73 -175.73
N VAL A 428 -72.02 39.06 -175.98
CA VAL A 428 -71.47 38.83 -177.32
C VAL A 428 -72.42 37.98 -178.14
N VAL A 429 -72.89 36.85 -177.63
CA VAL A 429 -73.89 35.98 -178.31
C VAL A 429 -75.17 36.76 -178.65
N THR A 430 -75.61 37.65 -177.75
CA THR A 430 -76.78 38.50 -178.00
C THR A 430 -76.50 39.53 -179.10
N ARG A 431 -75.29 40.12 -179.13
CA ARG A 431 -74.85 40.99 -180.23
C ARG A 431 -74.77 40.24 -181.56
N GLU A 432 -74.28 39.01 -181.56
CA GLU A 432 -74.24 38.15 -182.76
C GLU A 432 -75.65 37.82 -183.26
N ARG A 433 -76.59 37.48 -182.37
CA ARG A 433 -78.02 37.32 -182.75
C ARG A 433 -78.61 38.59 -183.34
N ASN A 434 -78.38 39.74 -182.70
CA ASN A 434 -78.83 41.03 -183.22
C ASN A 434 -78.19 41.37 -184.59
N ALA A 435 -76.94 40.95 -184.82
CA ALA A 435 -76.27 41.12 -186.11
C ALA A 435 -76.90 40.22 -187.18
N LEU A 436 -77.18 38.96 -186.86
CA LEU A 436 -77.89 38.02 -187.75
C LEU A 436 -79.31 38.49 -188.08
N ASP A 437 -80.05 39.05 -187.11
CA ASP A 437 -81.39 39.59 -187.37
C ASP A 437 -81.33 40.85 -188.24
N ARG A 438 -80.28 41.68 -188.11
CA ARG A 438 -80.04 42.79 -189.04
C ARG A 438 -79.69 42.30 -190.44
N GLU A 439 -78.88 41.25 -190.56
CA GLU A 439 -78.52 40.63 -191.83
C GLU A 439 -79.78 40.08 -192.53
N ARG A 440 -80.64 39.34 -191.81
CA ARG A 440 -81.95 38.91 -192.32
C ARG A 440 -82.87 40.07 -192.73
N ALA A 441 -82.86 41.18 -191.99
CA ALA A 441 -83.63 42.37 -192.34
C ALA A 441 -83.10 43.08 -193.59
N VAL A 442 -81.81 42.95 -193.90
CA VAL A 442 -81.19 43.42 -195.14
C VAL A 442 -81.56 42.50 -196.30
N ASP A 443 -81.44 41.18 -196.14
CA ASP A 443 -81.80 40.20 -197.17
C ASP A 443 -83.27 40.31 -197.62
N LEU A 444 -84.19 40.59 -196.69
CA LEU A 444 -85.61 40.79 -197.01
C LEU A 444 -85.88 42.09 -197.80
N ARG A 445 -85.03 43.10 -197.70
CA ARG A 445 -85.17 44.34 -198.49
C ARG A 445 -84.65 44.20 -199.91
N GLU A 446 -83.75 43.24 -200.16
CA GLU A 446 -83.21 42.98 -201.51
C GLU A 446 -84.19 42.19 -202.40
N GLN A 447 -85.23 41.55 -201.84
CA GLN A 447 -86.17 40.72 -202.61
C GLN A 447 -87.41 41.48 -203.16
N ASP A 448 -87.83 42.61 -202.59
CA ASP A 448 -89.10 43.30 -202.95
C ASP A 448 -88.95 44.42 -204.01
N GLY A 449 -87.83 44.45 -204.75
CA GLY A 449 -87.50 45.50 -205.72
C GLY A 449 -87.49 45.09 -207.21
N GLN A 450 -88.08 43.94 -207.59
CA GLN A 450 -88.30 43.53 -208.99
C GLN A 450 -89.72 43.81 -209.46
#